data_AF-A0AA38G1Y2-F1
#
_entry.id   AF-A0AA38G1Y2-F1
#
_cell.length_a   1.000
_cell.length_b   1.000
_cell.length_c   1.000
_cell.angle_alpha   90.00
_cell.angle_beta   90.00
_cell.angle_gamma   90.00
#
_symmetry.space_group_name_H-M   'P 1'
#
loop_
_entity.id
_entity.type
_entity.pdbx_description
1 polymer ?
#
loop_
_entity_poly.entity_id
_entity_poly.type
_entity_poly.pdbx_seq_one_letter_code
_entity_poly.pdbx_strand_id
1 'polypeptide(L)' 'MGTETEPDDEPEKSKWLNGSDEALGLLCMSISPDLLFHIEASETPTSAWKTLDVMFGQLDDMR' A
#
# COMPACT_ATOMS: atom_id res chain seq x y z
N MET A 1 -3.27 5.08 14.05
CA MET A 1 -3.12 5.82 12.78
C MET A 1 -4.47 5.73 12.08
N GLY A 2 -5.06 6.86 11.69
CA GLY A 2 -6.36 6.85 11.02
C GLY A 2 -6.20 6.30 9.61
N THR A 3 -6.89 5.20 9.30
CA THR A 3 -7.08 4.76 7.92
C THR A 3 -8.11 5.69 7.29
N GLU A 4 -7.69 6.46 6.29
CA GLU A 4 -8.64 7.14 5.41
C GLU A 4 -9.57 6.08 4.80
N THR A 5 -10.86 6.15 5.13
CA THR A 5 -11.88 5.25 4.60
C THR A 5 -12.44 5.84 3.31
N GLU A 6 -12.79 4.98 2.35
CA GLU A 6 -13.45 5.40 1.12
C GLU A 6 -14.72 6.21 1.47
N PRO A 7 -14.85 7.44 0.95
CA PRO A 7 -16.03 8.28 1.21
C PRO A 7 -17.22 7.84 0.33
N ASP A 8 -18.43 8.06 0.85
CA ASP A 8 -19.69 7.71 0.17
C ASP A 8 -20.09 8.76 -0.90
N ASP A 9 -19.60 9.99 -0.79
CA ASP A 9 -19.91 11.08 -1.71
C ASP A 9 -19.07 10.99 -2.99
N GLU A 10 -19.73 10.99 -4.16
CA GLU A 10 -19.09 10.77 -5.47
C GLU A 10 -17.88 11.71 -5.79
N PRO A 11 -17.96 13.03 -5.58
CA PRO A 11 -16.82 13.91 -5.81
C PRO A 11 -15.67 13.66 -4.82
N GLU A 12 -15.97 13.32 -3.56
CA GLU A 12 -14.94 12.96 -2.58
C GLU A 12 -14.31 11.60 -2.91
N LYS A 13 -15.10 10.64 -3.42
CA LYS A 13 -14.64 9.31 -3.83
C LYS A 13 -13.65 9.37 -4.97
N SER A 14 -13.92 10.21 -5.97
CA SER A 14 -12.97 10.44 -7.08
C SER A 14 -11.63 10.98 -6.58
N LYS A 15 -11.65 11.92 -5.62
CA LYS A 15 -10.42 12.47 -5.03
C LYS A 15 -9.67 11.42 -4.19
N TRP A 16 -10.41 10.61 -3.43
CA TRP A 16 -9.85 9.54 -2.61
C TRP A 16 -9.19 8.44 -3.45
N LEU A 17 -9.82 8.03 -4.56
CA LEU A 17 -9.25 7.05 -5.50
C LEU A 17 -7.95 7.58 -6.13
N ASN A 18 -7.95 8.82 -6.61
CA ASN A 18 -6.74 9.44 -7.17
C ASN A 18 -5.60 9.51 -6.13
N GLY A 19 -5.92 9.84 -4.87
CA GLY A 19 -4.93 9.86 -3.79
C GLY A 19 -4.41 8.47 -3.46
N SER A 20 -5.26 7.44 -3.52
CA SER A 20 -4.85 6.04 -3.33
C SER A 20 -3.91 5.58 -4.46
N ASP A 21 -4.22 5.91 -5.71
CA ASP A 21 -3.36 5.58 -6.85
C ASP A 21 -2.00 6.29 -6.75
N GLU A 22 -1.98 7.57 -6.37
CA GLU A 22 -0.76 8.33 -6.17
C GLU A 22 0.11 7.72 -5.05
N ALA A 23 -0.50 7.37 -3.92
CA ALA A 23 0.20 6.75 -2.81
C ALA A 23 0.77 5.37 -3.18
N LEU A 24 0.04 4.56 -3.94
CA LEU A 24 0.50 3.26 -4.42
C LEU A 24 1.68 3.43 -5.39
N GLY A 25 1.58 4.38 -6.32
CA GLY A 25 2.68 4.72 -7.23
C GLY A 25 3.95 5.13 -6.49
N LEU A 26 3.83 6.01 -5.49
CA LEU A 26 4.96 6.44 -4.65
C LEU A 26 5.59 5.27 -3.88
N LEU A 27 4.78 4.36 -3.34
CA LEU A 27 5.26 3.14 -2.69
C LEU A 27 6.07 2.28 -3.67
N CYS A 28 5.51 1.97 -4.84
CA CYS A 28 6.17 1.14 -5.85
C CYS A 28 7.49 1.75 -6.37
N MET A 29 7.58 3.08 -6.46
CA MET A 29 8.83 3.77 -6.85
C MET A 29 9.89 3.83 -5.75
N SER A 30 9.48 3.75 -4.48
CA SER A 30 10.37 3.96 -3.33
C SER A 30 11.00 2.67 -2.80
N ILE A 31 10.50 1.51 -3.21
CA ILE A 31 11.01 0.21 -2.76
C ILE A 31 12.02 -0.37 -3.76
N SER A 32 12.88 -1.27 -3.27
CA SER A 32 13.81 -1.98 -4.15
C SER A 32 13.05 -2.88 -5.13
N PRO A 33 13.57 -3.11 -6.35
CA PRO A 33 12.95 -4.02 -7.32
C PRO A 33 12.72 -5.44 -6.78
N ASP A 34 13.62 -5.93 -5.92
CA ASP A 34 13.51 -7.27 -5.31
C ASP A 34 12.30 -7.38 -4.37
N LEU A 35 11.88 -6.27 -3.75
CA LEU A 35 10.70 -6.21 -2.89
C LEU A 35 9.43 -5.86 -3.66
N LEU A 36 9.56 -5.25 -4.84
CA LEU A 36 8.43 -4.82 -5.67
C LEU A 36 7.55 -5.99 -6.11
N PHE A 37 8.17 -7.12 -6.45
CA PHE A 37 7.44 -8.33 -6.82
C PHE A 37 6.44 -8.79 -5.75
N HIS A 38 6.71 -8.49 -4.48
CA HIS A 38 5.83 -8.89 -3.37
C HIS A 38 4.58 -8.02 -3.24
N ILE A 39 4.61 -6.80 -3.76
CA ILE A 39 3.48 -5.85 -3.67
C ILE A 39 2.86 -5.47 -5.01
N GLU A 40 3.42 -5.92 -6.13
CA GLU A 40 2.92 -5.66 -7.50
C GLU A 40 1.42 -5.96 -7.67
N ALA A 41 0.94 -7.03 -7.01
CA ALA A 41 -0.47 -7.43 -7.07
C ALA A 41 -1.38 -6.65 -6.11
N SER A 42 -0.86 -5.67 -5.38
CA SER A 42 -1.64 -4.87 -4.42
C SER A 42 -2.44 -3.80 -5.14
N GLU A 43 -3.76 -3.82 -4.97
CA GLU A 43 -4.67 -2.83 -5.54
C GLU A 43 -4.79 -1.56 -4.66
N THR A 44 -4.30 -1.61 -3.42
CA THR A 44 -4.38 -0.47 -2.50
C THR A 44 -3.03 -0.20 -1.81
N PRO A 45 -2.74 1.06 -1.46
CA PRO A 45 -1.56 1.39 -0.63
C PRO A 45 -1.54 0.64 0.69
N THR A 46 -2.71 0.44 1.31
CA THR A 46 -2.83 -0.23 2.60
C THR A 46 -2.49 -1.72 2.51
N SER A 47 -2.94 -2.41 1.45
CA SER A 47 -2.59 -3.82 1.24
C SER A 47 -1.09 -3.96 0.94
N ALA A 48 -0.53 -3.09 0.11
CA ALA A 48 0.90 -3.06 -0.17
C ALA A 48 1.71 -2.87 1.11
N TRP A 49 1.33 -1.89 1.94
CA TRP A 49 1.99 -1.61 3.20
C TRP A 49 1.90 -2.79 4.18
N LYS A 50 0.73 -3.44 4.31
CA LYS A 50 0.58 -4.63 5.16
C LYS A 50 1.47 -5.79 4.72
N THR A 51 1.61 -6.02 3.40
CA THR A 51 2.50 -7.06 2.88
C THR A 51 3.94 -6.76 3.27
N LEU A 52 4.40 -5.51 3.09
CA LEU A 52 5.73 -5.09 3.52
C LEU A 52 5.92 -5.26 5.04
N ASP A 53 4.95 -4.81 5.83
CA ASP A 53 4.98 -4.91 7.30
C ASP A 53 5.08 -6.37 7.77
N VAL A 54 4.37 -7.30 7.12
CA VAL A 54 4.51 -8.75 7.40
C VAL A 54 5.91 -9.25 7.05
N MET A 55 6.46 -8.88 5.89
CA MET A 55 7.80 -9.31 5.48
C MET A 55 8.90 -8.84 6.45
N PHE A 56 8.80 -7.59 6.92
CA PHE A 56 9.76 -7.04 7.89
C PHE A 56 9.45 -7.43 9.34
N GLY A 57 8.21 -7.80 9.64
CA GLY A 57 7.76 -8.28 10.95
C GLY A 57 8.17 -9.72 11.26
N GLN A 58 8.54 -10.54 10.27
CA GLN A 58 9.00 -11.92 10.43
C GLN A 58 10.49 -12.06 10.85
N LEU A 59 10.97 -11.15 11.70
CA LEU A 59 12.36 -11.19 12.20
C LEU A 59 12.71 -12.43 13.06
N ASP A 60 11.73 -13.26 13.46
CA ASP A 60 11.94 -14.38 14.40
C ASP A 60 12.03 -15.79 13.78
N ASP A 61 11.72 -15.99 12.49
CA ASP A 61 11.75 -17.34 11.86
C ASP A 61 13.03 -17.64 11.06
N MET A 62 13.97 -16.70 10.97
CA MET A 62 15.30 -16.92 10.39
C MET A 62 16.36 -17.23 11.46
N ARG A 63 16.06 -18.16 12.37
CA ARG A 63 17.00 -18.62 13.40
C ARG A 63 17.14 -20.13 13.46
#